data_AF-A0A9D0LYU8-F1
#
_entry.id   AF-A0A9D0LYU8-F1
#
_cell.length_a   1.000
_cell.length_b   1.000
_cell.length_c   1.000
_cell.angle_alpha   90.00
_cell.angle_beta   90.00
_cell.angle_gamma   90.00
#
_symmetry.space_group_name_H-M   'P 1'
#
loop_
_entity.id
_entity.type
_entity.pdbx_description
1 polymer ?
#
loop_
_entity_poly.entity_id
_entity_poly.type
_entity_poly.pdbx_seq_one_letter_code
_entity_poly.pdbx_strand_id
1 'polypeptide(L)'
;MAHPDAGTPATDAQRISITDLIARYYELKPDVSEATQKVVFGTSGHRGNSLKRSFNEDHILAITQAVCEYRKGAGITGPLFIGRDTHALSDPAQMTAIRVCAANEVHVRIAADNEVTPTPLLSFAVLEYNKSNKDKADGIVITPSHNPPSDGGFKYNTPNGGPADTDVTS
;
A
#
# COMPACT_ATOMS: atom_id res chain seq x y z
N MET A 1 -29.20 8.17 -11.12
CA MET A 1 -29.23 7.63 -12.50
C MET A 1 -27.83 7.14 -12.84
N ALA A 2 -27.72 6.02 -13.55
CA ALA A 2 -26.42 5.54 -14.03
C ALA A 2 -25.86 6.52 -15.08
N HIS A 3 -24.53 6.59 -15.18
CA HIS A 3 -23.85 7.34 -16.24
C HIS A 3 -24.33 6.82 -17.62
N PRO A 4 -24.52 7.68 -18.64
CA PRO A 4 -24.98 7.25 -19.96
C PRO A 4 -24.15 6.10 -20.57
N ASP A 5 -22.85 6.08 -20.29
CA ASP A 5 -21.92 5.08 -20.82
C ASP A 5 -21.72 3.86 -19.90
N ALA A 6 -22.55 3.67 -18.87
CA ALA A 6 -22.43 2.54 -17.95
C ALA A 6 -22.55 1.20 -18.70
N GLY A 7 -21.58 0.30 -18.49
CA GLY A 7 -21.52 -1.02 -19.13
C GLY A 7 -20.93 -1.01 -20.54
N THR A 8 -20.47 0.13 -21.04
CA THR A 8 -19.80 0.25 -22.35
C THR A 8 -18.27 0.19 -22.20
N PRO A 9 -17.53 -0.18 -23.27
CA PRO A 9 -16.06 -0.13 -23.26
C PRO A 9 -15.51 1.28 -23.04
N ALA A 10 -14.41 1.40 -22.31
CA ALA A 10 -13.76 2.68 -22.08
C ALA A 10 -13.21 3.30 -23.38
N THR A 11 -13.47 4.59 -23.56
CA THR A 11 -12.94 5.41 -24.66
C THR A 11 -11.50 5.85 -24.38
N ASP A 12 -10.77 6.28 -25.40
CA ASP A 12 -9.40 6.78 -25.23
C ASP A 12 -9.36 8.03 -24.32
N ALA A 13 -10.38 8.88 -24.37
CA ALA A 13 -10.47 10.09 -23.54
C ALA A 13 -10.64 9.80 -22.03
N GLN A 14 -11.07 8.59 -21.67
CA GLN A 14 -11.20 8.17 -20.27
C GLN A 14 -9.91 7.55 -19.71
N ARG A 15 -8.88 7.35 -20.55
CA ARG A 15 -7.62 6.74 -20.14
C ARG A 15 -6.70 7.77 -19.49
N ILE A 16 -5.95 7.32 -18.49
CA ILE A 16 -4.95 8.11 -17.79
C ILE A 16 -3.57 7.99 -18.45
N SER A 17 -2.72 9.00 -18.27
CA SER A 17 -1.30 8.90 -18.59
C SER A 17 -0.57 8.22 -17.42
N ILE A 18 -0.15 6.95 -17.60
CA ILE A 18 0.59 6.20 -16.59
C ILE A 18 1.93 6.87 -16.28
N THR A 19 2.64 7.34 -17.31
CA THR A 19 3.94 8.01 -17.14
C THR A 19 3.82 9.29 -16.32
N ASP A 20 2.79 10.10 -16.58
CA ASP A 20 2.56 11.33 -15.80
C ASP A 20 2.20 10.98 -14.34
N LEU A 21 1.33 9.99 -14.13
CA LEU A 21 0.94 9.55 -12.80
C LEU A 21 2.15 9.09 -11.97
N ILE A 22 3.05 8.30 -12.57
CA ILE A 22 4.29 7.84 -11.92
C ILE A 22 5.27 9.00 -11.71
N ALA A 23 5.44 9.91 -12.67
CA ALA A 23 6.30 11.07 -12.49
C ALA A 23 5.85 11.92 -11.30
N ARG A 24 4.54 12.21 -11.20
CA ARG A 24 3.99 13.01 -10.09
C ARG A 24 4.06 12.33 -8.74
N TYR A 25 4.12 10.99 -8.69
CA TYR A 25 4.38 10.28 -7.44
C TYR A 25 5.71 10.70 -6.79
N TYR A 26 6.76 10.91 -7.60
CA TYR A 26 8.08 11.30 -7.12
C TYR A 26 8.25 12.83 -7.03
N GLU A 27 7.76 13.56 -8.03
CA GLU A 27 7.99 15.01 -8.16
C GLU A 27 7.13 15.86 -7.22
N LEU A 28 5.87 15.47 -7.00
CA LEU A 28 4.96 16.25 -6.18
C LEU A 28 5.04 15.82 -4.72
N LYS A 29 5.13 16.84 -3.84
CA LYS A 29 5.15 16.68 -2.39
C LYS A 29 3.82 17.16 -1.80
N PRO A 30 3.25 16.46 -0.79
CA PRO A 30 2.04 16.92 -0.11
C PRO A 30 2.28 18.18 0.70
N ASP A 31 1.27 19.05 0.73
CA ASP A 31 1.18 20.17 1.65
C ASP A 31 0.41 19.73 2.91
N VAL A 32 1.09 19.65 4.04
CA VAL A 32 0.50 19.23 5.32
C VAL A 32 -0.46 20.27 5.92
N SER A 33 -0.52 21.49 5.38
CA SER A 33 -1.57 22.45 5.75
C SER A 33 -2.92 22.08 5.10
N GLU A 34 -2.88 21.37 3.96
CA GLU A 34 -4.06 20.93 3.21
C GLU A 34 -4.54 19.55 3.70
N ALA A 35 -5.72 19.50 4.33
CA ALA A 35 -6.25 18.27 4.90
C ALA A 35 -6.39 17.11 3.88
N THR A 36 -6.66 17.44 2.61
CA THR A 36 -6.83 16.47 1.53
C THR A 36 -5.53 15.81 1.06
N GLN A 37 -4.38 16.37 1.44
CA GLN A 37 -3.05 15.88 1.09
C GLN A 37 -2.36 15.18 2.28
N LYS A 38 -3.05 15.05 3.42
CA LYS A 38 -2.53 14.33 4.58
C LYS A 38 -2.70 12.83 4.40
N VAL A 39 -1.86 12.08 5.12
CA VAL A 39 -2.13 10.67 5.38
C VAL A 39 -3.46 10.55 6.13
N VAL A 40 -4.36 9.75 5.58
CA VAL A 40 -5.57 9.26 6.24
C VAL A 40 -5.48 7.74 6.22
N PHE A 41 -5.14 7.15 7.36
CA PHE A 41 -4.91 5.72 7.48
C PHE A 41 -6.05 5.09 8.30
N GLY A 42 -7.04 4.51 7.63
CA GLY A 42 -8.17 3.85 8.30
C GLY A 42 -8.10 2.33 8.23
N THR A 43 -9.23 1.66 8.48
CA THR A 43 -9.36 0.19 8.34
C THR A 43 -9.01 -0.35 6.96
N SER A 44 -9.14 0.48 5.92
CA SER A 44 -8.75 0.20 4.55
C SER A 44 -7.38 0.78 4.16
N GLY A 45 -6.58 1.17 5.15
CA GLY A 45 -5.31 1.87 4.97
C GLY A 45 -5.48 3.28 4.40
N HIS A 46 -4.43 3.76 3.73
CA HIS A 46 -4.41 5.04 3.03
C HIS A 46 -4.64 4.85 1.53
N ARG A 47 -5.43 5.74 0.93
CA ARG A 47 -5.68 5.80 -0.51
C ARG A 47 -5.60 7.25 -1.00
N GLY A 48 -5.20 7.41 -2.24
CA GLY A 48 -5.20 8.73 -2.88
C GLY A 48 -4.64 8.67 -4.29
N ASN A 49 -4.22 9.82 -4.80
CA ASN A 49 -3.83 10.02 -6.18
C ASN A 49 -2.64 10.98 -6.26
N SER A 50 -1.59 10.58 -6.97
CA SER A 50 -0.35 11.36 -7.04
C SER A 50 -0.52 12.73 -7.69
N LEU A 51 -1.44 12.86 -8.67
CA LEU A 51 -1.78 14.14 -9.33
C LEU A 51 -2.43 15.13 -8.35
N LYS A 52 -3.09 14.60 -7.32
CA LYS A 52 -3.79 15.38 -6.28
C LYS A 52 -2.97 15.52 -5.00
N ARG A 53 -1.70 15.10 -5.02
CA ARG A 53 -0.79 15.16 -3.86
C ARG A 53 -1.30 14.37 -2.66
N SER A 54 -2.07 13.31 -2.88
CA SER A 54 -2.64 12.49 -1.80
C SER A 54 -2.17 11.03 -1.84
N PHE A 55 -1.23 10.69 -2.72
CA PHE A 55 -0.54 9.40 -2.76
C PHE A 55 0.77 9.54 -3.53
N ASN A 56 1.81 9.98 -2.82
CA ASN A 56 3.13 10.34 -3.35
C ASN A 56 4.21 9.69 -2.49
N GLU A 57 5.46 9.74 -2.93
CA GLU A 57 6.60 9.10 -2.26
C GLU A 57 6.64 9.40 -0.75
N ASP A 58 6.46 10.66 -0.35
CA ASP A 58 6.47 11.09 1.05
C ASP A 58 5.42 10.38 1.92
N HIS A 59 4.24 10.09 1.38
CA HIS A 59 3.21 9.35 2.11
C HIS A 59 3.69 7.94 2.40
N ILE A 60 4.28 7.27 1.40
CA ILE A 60 4.73 5.88 1.53
C ILE A 60 5.96 5.79 2.41
N LEU A 61 6.87 6.77 2.33
CA LEU A 61 8.00 6.91 3.26
C LEU A 61 7.50 7.00 4.71
N ALA A 62 6.59 7.94 4.99
CA ALA A 62 6.06 8.18 6.32
C ALA A 62 5.28 6.98 6.87
N ILE A 63 4.36 6.42 6.09
CA ILE A 63 3.53 5.27 6.50
C ILE A 63 4.40 4.05 6.74
N THR A 64 5.36 3.74 5.85
CA THR A 64 6.20 2.55 6.02
C THR A 64 7.13 2.69 7.23
N GLN A 65 7.63 3.90 7.50
CA GLN A 65 8.42 4.16 8.70
C GLN A 65 7.60 3.93 9.96
N ALA A 66 6.36 4.45 10.00
CA ALA A 66 5.44 4.21 11.11
C ALA A 66 5.14 2.72 11.31
N VAL A 67 4.97 1.94 10.24
CA VAL A 67 4.82 0.48 10.32
C VAL A 67 6.07 -0.17 10.92
N CYS A 68 7.27 0.22 10.51
CA CYS A 68 8.52 -0.35 11.06
C CYS A 68 8.65 -0.06 12.57
N GLU A 69 8.32 1.15 13.00
CA GLU A 69 8.33 1.56 14.41
C GLU A 69 7.27 0.81 15.22
N TYR A 70 6.05 0.69 14.70
CA TYR A 70 4.99 -0.11 15.31
C TYR A 70 5.43 -1.55 15.50
N ARG A 71 5.97 -2.20 14.46
CA ARG A 71 6.46 -3.59 14.52
C ARG A 71 7.49 -3.76 15.63
N LYS A 72 8.44 -2.83 15.74
CA LYS A 72 9.45 -2.82 16.79
C LYS A 72 8.82 -2.69 18.20
N GLY A 73 7.88 -1.77 18.37
CA GLY A 73 7.16 -1.58 19.64
C GLY A 73 6.28 -2.77 20.04
N ALA A 74 5.66 -3.43 19.07
CA ALA A 74 4.81 -4.60 19.24
C ALA A 74 5.59 -5.93 19.34
N GLY A 75 6.92 -5.92 19.21
CA GLY A 75 7.74 -7.13 19.25
C GLY A 75 7.55 -8.06 18.05
N ILE A 76 7.14 -7.53 16.89
CA ILE A 76 6.96 -8.28 15.64
C ILE A 76 8.32 -8.37 14.93
N THR A 77 9.00 -9.51 15.08
CA THR A 77 10.38 -9.70 14.60
C THR A 77 10.49 -10.62 13.37
N GLY A 78 9.39 -11.22 12.93
CA GLY A 78 9.39 -12.08 11.74
C GLY A 78 9.46 -11.29 10.44
N PRO A 79 9.33 -11.95 9.27
CA PRO A 79 9.34 -11.28 7.99
C PRO A 79 8.09 -10.43 7.77
N LEU A 80 8.24 -9.35 7.02
CA LEU A 80 7.15 -8.53 6.53
C LEU A 80 6.84 -8.91 5.08
N PHE A 81 5.65 -9.48 4.83
CA PHE A 81 5.20 -9.77 3.48
C PHE A 81 4.69 -8.50 2.81
N ILE A 82 5.19 -8.16 1.62
CA ILE A 82 4.69 -6.99 0.86
C ILE A 82 4.14 -7.46 -0.49
N GLY A 83 2.82 -7.33 -0.65
CA GLY A 83 2.10 -7.68 -1.86
C GLY A 83 1.53 -6.43 -2.54
N ARG A 84 1.42 -6.46 -3.87
CA ARG A 84 0.84 -5.37 -4.67
C ARG A 84 -0.16 -5.87 -5.69
N ASP A 85 -1.09 -5.00 -6.08
CA ASP A 85 -1.95 -5.22 -7.24
C ASP A 85 -1.34 -4.67 -8.55
N THR A 86 -2.19 -4.51 -9.55
CA THR A 86 -1.86 -4.04 -10.90
C THR A 86 -2.03 -2.53 -11.10
N HIS A 87 -2.35 -1.73 -10.07
CA HIS A 87 -2.42 -0.28 -10.23
C HIS A 87 -1.04 0.32 -10.51
N ALA A 88 -1.00 1.36 -11.35
CA ALA A 88 0.24 2.00 -11.76
C ALA A 88 1.04 2.58 -10.56
N LEU A 89 0.36 3.08 -9.54
CA LEU A 89 0.99 3.61 -8.32
C LEU A 89 1.46 2.52 -7.35
N SER A 90 1.11 1.26 -7.57
CA SER A 90 1.48 0.16 -6.68
C SER A 90 2.95 -0.23 -6.81
N ASP A 91 3.52 -0.18 -8.02
CA ASP A 91 4.95 -0.43 -8.27
C ASP A 91 5.87 0.56 -7.53
N PRO A 92 5.73 1.90 -7.72
CA PRO A 92 6.59 2.85 -7.01
C PRO A 92 6.36 2.83 -5.49
N ALA A 93 5.13 2.56 -5.03
CA ALA A 93 4.85 2.39 -3.60
C ALA A 93 5.54 1.14 -3.01
N GLN A 94 5.54 0.01 -3.71
CA GLN A 94 6.23 -1.20 -3.25
C GLN A 94 7.73 -0.96 -3.13
N MET A 95 8.33 -0.33 -4.15
CA MET A 95 9.75 0.00 -4.13
C MET A 95 10.12 0.95 -2.98
N THR A 96 9.31 1.97 -2.74
CA THR A 96 9.52 2.92 -1.64
C THR A 96 9.41 2.22 -0.28
N ALA A 97 8.41 1.35 -0.10
CA ALA A 97 8.24 0.58 1.13
C ALA A 97 9.42 -0.35 1.40
N ILE A 98 9.91 -1.07 0.38
CA ILE A 98 11.06 -1.97 0.50
C ILE A 98 12.31 -1.19 0.95
N ARG A 99 12.56 0.01 0.38
CA ARG A 99 13.71 0.85 0.77
C ARG A 99 13.66 1.24 2.25
N VAL A 100 12.50 1.66 2.75
CA VAL A 100 12.32 2.01 4.16
C VAL A 100 12.48 0.79 5.06
N CYS A 101 11.89 -0.34 4.68
CA CYS A 101 12.02 -1.60 5.44
C CYS A 101 13.48 -2.06 5.52
N ALA A 102 14.21 -2.01 4.40
CA ALA A 102 15.63 -2.37 4.36
C ALA A 102 16.48 -1.44 5.25
N ALA A 103 16.19 -0.13 5.26
CA ALA A 103 16.85 0.82 6.15
C ALA A 103 16.56 0.58 7.65
N ASN A 104 15.42 -0.02 7.97
CA ASN A 104 15.03 -0.42 9.32
C ASN A 104 15.39 -1.89 9.65
N GLU A 105 16.20 -2.55 8.80
CA GLU A 105 16.61 -3.95 8.96
C GLU A 105 15.44 -4.95 9.06
N VAL A 106 14.30 -4.60 8.45
CA VAL A 106 13.13 -5.49 8.36
C VAL A 106 13.33 -6.47 7.20
N HIS A 107 13.26 -7.77 7.51
CA HIS A 107 13.30 -8.82 6.49
C HIS A 107 12.00 -8.82 5.68
N VAL A 108 12.07 -8.31 4.44
CA VAL A 108 10.92 -8.27 3.53
C VAL A 108 10.84 -9.52 2.66
N ARG A 109 9.63 -10.02 2.44
CA ARG A 109 9.31 -11.05 1.42
C ARG A 109 8.30 -10.50 0.42
N ILE A 110 8.64 -10.58 -0.86
CA ILE A 110 7.74 -10.25 -1.98
C ILE A 110 7.51 -11.49 -2.84
N ALA A 111 6.52 -11.44 -3.73
CA ALA A 111 6.34 -12.49 -4.73
C ALA A 111 7.59 -12.62 -5.62
N ALA A 112 7.91 -13.86 -6.01
CA ALA A 112 8.97 -14.14 -6.96
C ALA A 112 8.69 -13.43 -8.30
N ASP A 113 9.75 -13.15 -9.06
CA ASP A 113 9.67 -12.52 -10.39
C ASP A 113 8.87 -11.20 -10.45
N ASN A 114 8.74 -10.53 -9.30
CA ASN A 114 7.96 -9.31 -9.13
C ASN A 114 6.48 -9.46 -9.53
N GLU A 115 5.88 -10.63 -9.29
CA GLU A 115 4.46 -10.88 -9.57
C GLU A 115 3.51 -10.10 -8.65
N VAL A 116 2.26 -9.94 -9.11
CA VAL A 116 1.18 -9.34 -8.29
C VAL A 116 0.69 -10.33 -7.24
N THR A 117 0.25 -9.83 -6.09
CA THR A 117 -0.20 -10.65 -4.96
C THR A 117 -1.62 -10.24 -4.55
N PRO A 118 -2.62 -11.11 -4.74
CA PRO A 118 -3.96 -10.87 -4.21
C PRO A 118 -3.93 -10.72 -2.68
N THR A 119 -4.72 -9.80 -2.14
CA THR A 119 -4.90 -9.62 -0.68
C THR A 119 -5.07 -10.93 0.10
N PRO A 120 -5.94 -11.88 -0.29
CA PRO A 120 -6.10 -13.12 0.47
C PRO A 120 -4.86 -14.03 0.43
N LEU A 121 -4.04 -13.96 -0.63
CA LEU A 121 -2.81 -14.74 -0.71
C LEU A 121 -1.76 -14.22 0.27
N LEU A 122 -1.67 -12.90 0.45
CA LEU A 122 -0.81 -12.30 1.47
C LEU A 122 -1.29 -12.66 2.89
N SER A 123 -2.60 -12.54 3.16
CA SER A 123 -3.19 -12.99 4.43
C SER A 123 -2.91 -14.46 4.71
N PHE A 124 -3.05 -15.33 3.70
CA PHE A 124 -2.74 -16.75 3.80
C PHE A 124 -1.25 -16.97 4.12
N ALA A 125 -0.33 -16.27 3.45
CA ALA A 125 1.10 -16.40 3.70
C ALA A 125 1.49 -16.00 5.13
N VAL A 126 0.92 -14.91 5.66
CA VAL A 126 1.10 -14.48 7.05
C VAL A 126 0.60 -15.56 8.02
N LEU A 127 -0.62 -16.04 7.82
CA LEU A 127 -1.22 -17.07 8.68
C LEU A 127 -0.41 -18.37 8.65
N GLU A 128 0.01 -18.81 7.47
CA GLU A 128 0.78 -20.04 7.31
C GLU A 128 2.16 -19.94 7.97
N TYR A 129 2.84 -18.79 7.82
CA TYR A 129 4.09 -18.54 8.53
C TYR A 129 3.89 -18.59 10.06
N ASN A 130 2.83 -17.94 10.56
CA ASN A 130 2.63 -17.76 12.00
C ASN A 130 2.17 -19.01 12.76
N LYS A 131 1.70 -20.06 12.05
CA LYS A 131 1.37 -21.36 12.65
C LYS A 131 2.58 -22.09 13.21
N SER A 132 3.73 -21.98 12.54
CA SER A 132 4.89 -22.82 12.82
C SER A 132 6.10 -22.06 13.36
N ASN A 133 6.06 -20.72 13.35
CA ASN A 133 7.17 -19.88 13.76
C ASN A 133 6.87 -19.12 15.07
N LYS A 134 7.92 -18.95 15.89
CA LYS A 134 7.83 -18.22 17.17
C LYS A 134 7.81 -16.72 16.93
N ASP A 135 8.71 -16.23 16.08
CA ASP A 135 8.65 -14.91 15.50
C ASP A 135 7.40 -14.80 14.61
N LYS A 136 6.74 -13.66 14.67
CA LYS A 136 5.50 -13.43 13.93
C LYS A 136 5.76 -12.56 12.71
N ALA A 137 5.26 -13.03 11.58
CA ALA A 137 5.13 -12.28 10.35
C ALA A 137 3.85 -11.45 10.35
N ASP A 138 3.83 -10.47 9.46
CA ASP A 138 2.76 -9.52 9.20
C ASP A 138 2.86 -9.09 7.72
N GLY A 139 2.07 -8.11 7.27
CA GLY A 139 2.18 -7.71 5.87
C GLY A 139 1.60 -6.36 5.47
N ILE A 140 2.04 -5.89 4.31
CA ILE A 140 1.56 -4.68 3.64
C ILE A 140 0.89 -5.08 2.33
N VAL A 141 -0.32 -4.56 2.10
CA VAL A 141 -1.06 -4.76 0.85
C VAL A 141 -1.17 -3.44 0.11
N ILE A 142 -0.54 -3.36 -1.06
CA ILE A 142 -0.51 -2.17 -1.90
C ILE A 142 -1.57 -2.30 -2.98
N THR A 143 -2.75 -1.74 -2.69
CA THR A 143 -3.91 -1.76 -3.58
C THR A 143 -4.96 -0.76 -3.12
N PRO A 144 -5.54 0.06 -4.02
CA PRO A 144 -6.74 0.82 -3.74
C PRO A 144 -8.03 0.01 -4.01
N SER A 145 -7.93 -1.33 -4.17
CA SER A 145 -9.04 -2.23 -4.52
C SER A 145 -9.60 -1.95 -5.92
N HIS A 146 -10.84 -1.48 -6.00
CA HIS A 146 -11.56 -1.24 -7.26
C HIS A 146 -11.68 0.26 -7.58
N ASN A 147 -10.89 1.09 -6.90
CA ASN A 147 -10.80 2.51 -7.22
C ASN A 147 -10.36 2.73 -8.68
N PRO A 148 -10.56 3.94 -9.22
CA PRO A 148 -10.13 4.27 -10.57
C PRO A 148 -8.63 4.04 -10.80
N PRO A 149 -8.18 3.81 -12.06
CA PRO A 149 -6.77 3.53 -12.38
C PRO A 149 -5.76 4.59 -11.90
N SER A 150 -6.21 5.81 -11.61
CA SER A 150 -5.39 6.92 -11.13
C SER A 150 -5.00 6.81 -9.65
N ASP A 151 -5.63 5.90 -8.92
CA ASP A 151 -5.49 5.84 -7.47
C ASP A 151 -4.43 4.83 -7.06
N GLY A 152 -3.83 5.08 -5.90
CA GLY A 152 -2.95 4.17 -5.18
C GLY A 152 -3.53 3.87 -3.81
N GLY A 153 -3.14 2.75 -3.22
CA GLY A 153 -3.57 2.36 -1.89
C GLY A 153 -2.51 1.58 -1.14
N PHE A 154 -2.47 1.75 0.19
CA PHE A 154 -1.49 1.12 1.06
C PHE A 154 -2.17 0.71 2.37
N LYS A 155 -2.13 -0.59 2.69
CA LYS A 155 -2.76 -1.16 3.88
C LYS A 155 -1.76 -2.00 4.67
N TYR A 156 -2.02 -2.16 5.96
CA TYR A 156 -1.25 -3.01 6.85
C TYR A 156 -2.14 -4.12 7.42
N ASN A 157 -1.62 -5.35 7.42
CA ASN A 157 -2.20 -6.53 8.01
C ASN A 157 -1.33 -6.98 9.18
N THR A 158 -1.95 -7.18 10.35
CA THR A 158 -1.25 -7.60 11.58
C THR A 158 -0.92 -9.10 11.54
N PRO A 159 -0.23 -9.65 12.56
CA PRO A 159 0.07 -11.08 12.61
C PRO A 159 -1.13 -12.04 12.60
N ASN A 160 -2.36 -11.56 12.79
CA ASN A 160 -3.57 -12.37 12.60
C ASN A 160 -3.96 -12.54 11.12
N GLY A 161 -3.20 -11.96 10.18
CA GLY A 161 -3.42 -12.01 8.73
C GLY A 161 -4.56 -11.11 8.23
N GLY A 162 -5.31 -10.47 9.12
CA GLY A 162 -6.39 -9.54 8.81
C GLY A 162 -5.93 -8.08 8.76
N PRO A 163 -6.80 -7.18 8.24
CA PRO A 163 -6.52 -5.75 8.25
C PRO A 163 -6.32 -5.24 9.68
N ALA A 164 -5.41 -4.29 9.84
CA ALA A 164 -5.18 -3.62 11.11
C ALA A 164 -6.45 -2.89 11.59
N ASP A 165 -6.74 -3.03 12.89
CA ASP A 165 -7.85 -2.34 13.54
C ASP A 165 -7.41 -0.91 13.97
N THR A 166 -8.34 -0.15 14.52
CA THR A 166 -8.18 1.26 14.91
C THR A 166 -7.06 1.48 15.93
N ASP A 167 -6.79 0.52 16.82
CA ASP A 167 -5.70 0.57 17.81
C ASP A 167 -4.30 0.58 17.19
N VAL A 168 -4.16 0.08 15.97
CA VAL A 168 -2.90 0.08 15.20
C VAL A 168 -2.82 1.24 14.22
N THR A 169 -3.96 1.84 13.86
CA THR A 169 -4.08 2.82 12.78
C THR A 169 -4.34 4.25 13.24
N SER A 170 -4.43 4.50 14.56
CA SER A 170 -4.70 5.82 15.16
C SER A 170 -3.51 6.42 15.92
#